data_AF-A0A435ZUC6-F1
#
_entry.id   AF-A0A435ZUC6-F1
#
_cell.length_a   1.000
_cell.length_b   1.000
_cell.length_c   1.000
_cell.angle_alpha   90.00
_cell.angle_beta   90.00
_cell.angle_gamma   90.00
#
_symmetry.space_group_name_H-M   'P 1'
#
loop_
_entity.id
_entity.type
_entity.pdbx_description
1 polymer ?
#
loop_
_entity_poly.entity_id
_entity_poly.type
_entity_poly.pdbx_seq_one_letter_code
_entity_poly.pdbx_strand_id
1 'polypeptide(L)'
;MPEHMTAAIDDGFDQNARDAVYRAMFTRRDVRSHFLPTAIDDDVLARLLLAAHHAPSVGFMQPWNFIVIRDIERRERVRDLFLAAREQELPAIEAEKQALYRKLKLEGICESALNICITCDRQRSKGSPLGRWHNPEMDLYSTVCAVQNFWLAARAEGVGVGWVSIIEAEALKRLLAIPDHVTPIAYLCVGRVSEFASKPDLETHGWGRRLPLPELIMSETFSGEGETQLKSTVARLNTVSAAPDTIRPADQGVAPAVPQREPPKEASALSLSSLNFDDASVNRASQAGSGTWPAMVLK
;
A
#
# COMPACT_ATOMS: atom_id res chain seq x y z
N MET A 1 -7.12 6.40 15.41
CA MET A 1 -7.57 5.01 15.14
C MET A 1 -8.50 4.60 16.25
N PRO A 2 -9.56 3.84 15.97
CA PRO A 2 -10.39 3.27 17.03
C PRO A 2 -9.54 2.41 17.98
N GLU A 3 -9.74 2.54 19.30
CA GLU A 3 -8.94 1.83 20.31
C GLU A 3 -8.94 0.31 20.12
N HIS A 4 -10.04 -0.26 19.63
CA HIS A 4 -10.15 -1.69 19.33
C HIS A 4 -9.15 -2.19 18.27
N MET A 5 -8.57 -1.30 17.46
CA MET A 5 -7.56 -1.65 16.45
C MET A 5 -6.12 -1.67 17.01
N THR A 6 -5.91 -1.12 18.21
CA THR A 6 -4.57 -0.92 18.79
C THR A 6 -4.45 -1.44 20.23
N ALA A 7 -5.55 -1.88 20.85
CA ALA A 7 -5.56 -2.43 22.20
C ALA A 7 -4.79 -3.75 22.30
N ALA A 8 -4.15 -3.97 23.45
CA ALA A 8 -3.53 -5.25 23.78
C ALA A 8 -4.61 -6.34 23.91
N ILE A 9 -4.32 -7.54 23.42
CA ILE A 9 -5.21 -8.69 23.46
C ILE A 9 -4.47 -9.83 24.15
N ASP A 10 -5.05 -10.38 25.21
CA ASP A 10 -4.35 -11.32 26.10
C ASP A 10 -4.15 -12.74 25.52
N ASP A 11 -4.99 -13.17 24.55
CA ASP A 11 -5.01 -14.57 24.04
C ASP A 11 -5.05 -14.69 22.50
N GLY A 12 -4.58 -13.68 21.77
CA GLY A 12 -4.53 -13.66 20.30
C GLY A 12 -5.87 -13.33 19.62
N PHE A 13 -5.87 -13.25 18.28
CA PHE A 13 -7.06 -12.92 17.49
C PHE A 13 -8.05 -14.09 17.44
N ASP A 14 -9.35 -13.77 17.45
CA ASP A 14 -10.40 -14.75 17.15
C ASP A 14 -10.30 -15.29 15.71
N GLN A 15 -11.05 -16.33 15.38
CA GLN A 15 -10.98 -16.98 14.07
C GLN A 15 -11.28 -16.02 12.91
N ASN A 16 -12.30 -15.16 13.04
CA ASN A 16 -12.71 -14.25 11.98
C ASN A 16 -11.63 -13.19 11.73
N ALA A 17 -11.04 -12.64 12.79
CA ALA A 17 -9.95 -11.69 12.71
C ALA A 17 -8.70 -12.33 12.09
N ARG A 18 -8.36 -13.58 12.46
CA ARG A 18 -7.26 -14.33 11.81
C ARG A 18 -7.51 -14.55 10.33
N ASP A 19 -8.71 -14.97 9.95
CA ASP A 19 -9.07 -15.20 8.55
C ASP A 19 -9.01 -13.91 7.72
N ALA A 20 -9.43 -12.78 8.29
CA ALA A 20 -9.30 -11.47 7.64
C ALA A 20 -7.85 -11.08 7.36
N VAL A 21 -6.93 -11.33 8.30
CA VAL A 21 -5.48 -11.10 8.11
C VAL A 21 -4.94 -11.95 6.97
N TYR A 22 -5.18 -13.26 6.98
CA TYR A 22 -4.72 -14.16 5.91
C TYR A 22 -5.38 -13.82 4.56
N ARG A 23 -6.66 -13.42 4.55
CA ARG A 23 -7.35 -12.99 3.34
C ARG A 23 -6.69 -11.75 2.73
N ALA A 24 -6.32 -10.75 3.53
CA ALA A 24 -5.58 -9.59 3.02
C ALA A 24 -4.22 -10.03 2.41
N MET A 25 -3.47 -10.89 3.10
CA MET A 25 -2.16 -11.37 2.63
C MET A 25 -2.25 -12.19 1.34
N PHE A 26 -3.24 -13.09 1.21
CA PHE A 26 -3.35 -14.01 0.07
C PHE A 26 -4.08 -13.43 -1.13
N THR A 27 -4.95 -12.43 -0.92
CA THR A 27 -5.74 -11.82 -2.00
C THR A 27 -5.24 -10.45 -2.44
N ARG A 28 -4.24 -9.85 -1.76
CA ARG A 28 -3.54 -8.67 -2.27
C ARG A 28 -2.81 -9.00 -3.57
N ARG A 29 -2.87 -8.08 -4.53
CA ARG A 29 -2.18 -8.18 -5.82
C ARG A 29 -1.33 -6.95 -6.05
N ASP A 30 -0.31 -7.13 -6.88
CA ASP A 30 0.47 -6.04 -7.44
C ASP A 30 -0.25 -5.53 -8.69
N VAL A 31 -1.04 -4.48 -8.52
CA VAL A 31 -2.01 -4.00 -9.50
C VAL A 31 -1.32 -3.11 -10.53
N ARG A 32 -1.37 -3.49 -11.81
CA ARG A 32 -0.90 -2.65 -12.93
C ARG A 32 -2.02 -2.22 -13.88
N SER A 33 -3.18 -2.86 -13.83
CA SER A 33 -4.37 -2.56 -14.64
C SER A 33 -5.60 -2.40 -13.77
N HIS A 34 -6.73 -2.03 -14.38
CA HIS A 34 -8.05 -1.95 -13.72
C HIS A 34 -8.19 -0.82 -12.68
N PHE A 35 -7.24 0.12 -12.62
CA PHE A 35 -7.43 1.34 -11.84
C PHE A 35 -8.64 2.13 -12.37
N LEU A 36 -9.45 2.62 -11.43
CA LEU A 36 -10.60 3.47 -11.67
C LEU A 36 -10.19 4.95 -11.51
N PRO A 37 -10.86 5.88 -12.23
CA PRO A 37 -10.56 7.31 -12.13
C PRO A 37 -11.01 7.93 -10.78
N THR A 38 -11.73 7.18 -9.96
CA THR A 38 -12.20 7.63 -8.65
C THR A 38 -11.03 7.98 -7.74
N ALA A 39 -11.03 9.19 -7.20
CA ALA A 39 -10.05 9.64 -6.23
C ALA A 39 -10.06 8.78 -4.96
N ILE A 40 -8.94 8.76 -4.25
CA ILE A 40 -8.84 8.17 -2.91
C ILE A 40 -9.10 9.27 -1.89
N ASP A 41 -10.08 9.06 -1.02
CA ASP A 41 -10.38 9.97 0.08
C ASP A 41 -9.19 10.09 1.04
N ASP A 42 -8.95 11.29 1.56
CA ASP A 42 -7.82 11.58 2.46
C ASP A 42 -7.89 10.74 3.74
N ASP A 43 -9.11 10.45 4.25
CA ASP A 43 -9.29 9.59 5.41
C ASP A 43 -8.82 8.16 5.16
N VAL A 44 -9.06 7.63 3.95
CA VAL A 44 -8.57 6.30 3.55
C VAL A 44 -7.04 6.35 3.48
N LEU A 45 -6.49 7.31 2.74
CA LEU A 45 -5.04 7.46 2.58
C LEU A 45 -4.33 7.62 3.94
N ALA A 46 -4.91 8.39 4.87
CA ALA A 46 -4.38 8.57 6.21
C ALA A 46 -4.31 7.25 6.99
N ARG A 47 -5.33 6.39 6.91
CA ARG A 47 -5.29 5.05 7.53
C ARG A 47 -4.20 4.16 6.91
N LEU A 48 -4.00 4.24 5.60
CA LEU A 48 -2.94 3.48 4.91
C LEU A 48 -1.54 3.93 5.34
N LEU A 49 -1.31 5.24 5.39
CA LEU A 49 -0.04 5.83 5.84
C LEU A 49 0.22 5.54 7.32
N LEU A 50 -0.82 5.55 8.15
CA LEU A 50 -0.70 5.19 9.57
C LEU A 50 -0.34 3.71 9.73
N ALA A 51 -0.97 2.81 8.97
CA ALA A 51 -0.59 1.39 8.96
C ALA A 51 0.89 1.19 8.55
N ALA A 52 1.35 1.94 7.53
CA ALA A 52 2.76 1.95 7.14
C ALA A 52 3.67 2.42 8.29
N HIS A 53 3.26 3.47 9.02
CA HIS A 53 4.03 4.03 10.12
C HIS A 53 4.14 3.09 11.34
N HIS A 54 3.20 2.16 11.51
CA HIS A 54 3.22 1.12 12.53
C HIS A 54 4.13 -0.08 12.18
N ALA A 55 4.90 -0.01 11.09
CA ALA A 55 5.87 -1.05 10.75
C ALA A 55 7.05 -1.11 11.74
N PRO A 56 7.69 -2.28 11.89
CA PRO A 56 8.94 -2.37 12.64
C PRO A 56 10.04 -1.55 11.96
N SER A 57 10.95 -1.00 12.76
CA SER A 57 12.18 -0.39 12.26
C SER A 57 13.37 -0.66 13.16
N VAL A 58 14.53 -0.85 12.54
CA VAL A 58 15.79 -1.07 13.24
C VAL A 58 16.05 0.09 14.20
N GLY A 59 16.30 -0.23 15.47
CA GLY A 59 16.50 0.77 16.52
C GLY A 59 15.37 1.79 16.68
N PHE A 60 14.14 1.44 16.25
CA PHE A 60 12.99 2.33 16.18
C PHE A 60 13.25 3.63 15.38
N MET A 61 14.09 3.54 14.35
CA MET A 61 14.56 4.68 13.56
C MET A 61 13.47 5.38 12.74
N GLN A 62 12.44 4.63 12.31
CA GLN A 62 11.36 5.14 11.45
C GLN A 62 11.90 5.97 10.25
N PRO A 63 12.82 5.40 9.43
CA PRO A 63 13.59 6.14 8.43
C PRO A 63 12.76 6.59 7.23
N TRP A 64 11.52 6.13 7.12
CA TRP A 64 10.69 6.35 5.95
C TRP A 64 10.16 7.78 5.84
N ASN A 65 9.95 8.22 4.59
CA ASN A 65 9.11 9.36 4.25
C ASN A 65 8.15 8.97 3.13
N PHE A 66 7.06 9.71 2.97
CA PHE A 66 6.03 9.45 1.96
C PHE A 66 5.80 10.71 1.12
N ILE A 67 6.15 10.67 -0.17
CA ILE A 67 5.87 11.76 -1.11
C ILE A 67 4.59 11.39 -1.87
N VAL A 68 3.48 12.09 -1.58
CA VAL A 68 2.19 11.89 -2.26
C VAL A 68 2.17 12.70 -3.56
N ILE A 69 1.90 12.04 -4.69
CA ILE A 69 1.96 12.61 -6.03
C ILE A 69 0.59 12.46 -6.70
N ARG A 70 -0.20 13.55 -6.72
CA ARG A 70 -1.53 13.61 -7.38
C ARG A 70 -1.46 14.23 -8.78
N ASP A 71 -0.59 15.22 -8.93
CA ASP A 71 -0.38 15.99 -10.16
C ASP A 71 -0.08 15.07 -11.35
N ILE A 72 -0.94 15.14 -12.37
CA ILE A 72 -0.87 14.25 -13.54
C ILE A 72 0.39 14.53 -14.35
N GLU A 73 0.79 15.79 -14.51
CA GLU A 73 1.99 16.15 -15.29
C GLU A 73 3.26 15.54 -14.66
N ARG A 74 3.36 15.58 -13.32
CA ARG A 74 4.46 14.92 -12.62
C ARG A 74 4.43 13.40 -12.77
N ARG A 75 3.24 12.78 -12.78
CA ARG A 75 3.10 11.32 -13.01
C ARG A 75 3.46 10.92 -14.44
N GLU A 76 3.08 11.72 -15.43
CA GLU A 76 3.50 11.51 -16.83
C GLU A 76 5.02 11.56 -16.96
N ARG A 77 5.68 12.52 -16.30
CA ARG A 77 7.15 12.58 -16.28
C ARG A 77 7.78 11.35 -15.62
N VAL A 78 7.16 10.79 -14.57
CA VAL A 78 7.65 9.51 -13.98
C VAL A 78 7.43 8.33 -14.94
N ARG A 79 6.28 8.27 -15.63
CA ARG A 79 6.01 7.25 -16.65
C ARG A 79 7.07 7.30 -17.75
N ASP A 80 7.47 8.50 -18.18
CA ASP A 80 8.50 8.64 -19.20
C ASP A 80 9.88 8.13 -18.70
N LEU A 81 10.21 8.33 -17.41
CA LEU A 81 11.39 7.71 -16.80
C LEU A 81 11.29 6.18 -16.80
N PHE A 82 10.11 5.63 -16.50
CA PHE A 82 9.87 4.19 -16.56
C PHE A 82 10.07 3.64 -17.98
N LEU A 83 9.49 4.30 -18.99
CA LEU A 83 9.61 3.87 -20.39
C LEU A 83 11.08 3.87 -20.84
N ALA A 84 11.83 4.91 -20.49
CA ALA A 84 13.25 4.99 -20.79
C ALA A 84 14.06 3.87 -20.11
N ALA A 85 13.80 3.59 -18.82
CA ALA A 85 14.48 2.53 -18.08
C ALA A 85 14.11 1.13 -18.62
N ARG A 86 12.85 0.92 -19.03
CA ARG A 86 12.39 -0.33 -19.63
C ARG A 86 13.10 -0.65 -20.95
N GLU A 87 13.31 0.35 -21.79
CA GLU A 87 14.08 0.19 -23.04
C GLU A 87 15.55 -0.12 -22.76
N GLN A 88 16.13 0.40 -21.67
CA GLN A 88 17.49 0.07 -21.24
C GLN A 88 17.62 -1.34 -20.66
N GLU A 89 16.59 -1.85 -19.97
CA GLU A 89 16.57 -3.19 -19.39
C GLU A 89 16.36 -4.28 -20.46
N LEU A 90 15.60 -3.97 -21.52
CA LEU A 90 15.19 -4.92 -22.56
C LEU A 90 16.33 -5.76 -23.17
N PRO A 91 17.53 -5.23 -23.49
CA PRO A 91 18.64 -6.03 -24.00
C PRO A 91 19.19 -7.06 -22.99
N ALA A 92 19.01 -6.82 -21.68
CA ALA A 92 19.43 -7.75 -20.63
C ALA A 92 18.44 -8.92 -20.46
N ILE A 93 17.24 -8.82 -21.02
CA ILE A 93 16.27 -9.91 -21.04
C ILE A 93 16.67 -10.94 -22.10
N GLU A 94 16.67 -12.22 -21.71
CA GLU A 94 16.87 -13.37 -22.60
C GLU A 94 16.07 -13.21 -23.91
N ALA A 95 16.74 -13.38 -25.06
CA ALA A 95 16.19 -13.05 -26.37
C ALA A 95 14.79 -13.64 -26.62
N GLU A 96 14.58 -14.91 -26.23
CA GLU A 96 13.31 -15.63 -26.39
C GLU A 96 12.16 -15.04 -25.54
N LYS A 97 12.48 -14.38 -24.41
CA LYS A 97 11.49 -13.78 -23.51
C LYS A 97 11.21 -12.31 -23.82
N GLN A 98 12.01 -11.65 -24.64
CA GLN A 98 11.84 -10.22 -24.92
C GLN A 98 10.46 -9.88 -25.51
N ALA A 99 9.92 -10.73 -26.38
CA ALA A 99 8.58 -10.53 -26.95
C ALA A 99 7.48 -10.59 -25.88
N LEU A 100 7.60 -11.49 -24.91
CA LEU A 100 6.69 -11.59 -23.77
C LEU A 100 6.86 -10.37 -22.84
N TYR A 101 8.11 -10.03 -22.50
CA TYR A 101 8.43 -8.88 -21.66
C TYR A 101 7.79 -7.59 -22.16
N ARG A 102 7.88 -7.30 -23.47
CA ARG A 102 7.26 -6.11 -24.09
C ARG A 102 5.73 -6.06 -23.93
N LYS A 103 5.06 -7.22 -23.88
CA LYS A 103 3.60 -7.31 -23.72
C LYS A 103 3.14 -7.14 -22.26
N LEU A 104 4.03 -7.34 -21.29
CA LEU A 104 3.67 -7.20 -19.88
C LEU A 104 3.32 -5.74 -19.56
N LYS A 105 2.20 -5.54 -18.87
CA LYS A 105 1.92 -4.27 -18.20
C LYS A 105 2.62 -4.26 -16.85
N LEU A 106 3.62 -3.39 -16.70
CA LEU A 106 4.53 -3.35 -15.54
C LEU A 106 4.40 -2.07 -14.71
N GLU A 107 3.43 -1.22 -15.04
CA GLU A 107 3.12 0.00 -14.31
C GLU A 107 1.65 0.39 -14.49
N GLY A 108 1.18 1.32 -13.65
CA GLY A 108 -0.11 2.00 -13.77
C GLY A 108 -0.02 3.43 -13.24
N ILE A 109 1.08 4.12 -13.59
CA ILE A 109 1.50 5.40 -13.03
C ILE A 109 0.44 6.47 -13.29
N CYS A 110 -0.01 6.57 -14.54
CA CYS A 110 -0.99 7.57 -14.97
C CYS A 110 -2.43 7.13 -14.70
N GLU A 111 -2.73 5.83 -14.76
CA GLU A 111 -4.09 5.29 -14.58
C GLU A 111 -4.54 5.22 -13.13
N SER A 112 -3.61 5.09 -12.19
CA SER A 112 -3.92 5.14 -10.77
C SER A 112 -4.40 6.54 -10.33
N ALA A 113 -5.09 6.62 -9.20
CA ALA A 113 -5.64 7.88 -8.70
C ALA A 113 -4.53 8.83 -8.18
N LEU A 114 -3.51 8.26 -7.55
CA LEU A 114 -2.31 8.95 -7.09
C LEU A 114 -1.11 8.00 -7.09
N ASN A 115 0.10 8.53 -6.94
CA ASN A 115 1.28 7.74 -6.64
C ASN A 115 1.88 8.12 -5.29
N ILE A 116 2.66 7.21 -4.70
CA ILE A 116 3.45 7.46 -3.50
C ILE A 116 4.89 7.02 -3.74
N CYS A 117 5.84 7.93 -3.60
CA CYS A 117 7.25 7.58 -3.51
C CYS A 117 7.62 7.44 -2.03
N ILE A 118 7.86 6.22 -1.59
CA ILE A 118 8.30 5.89 -0.22
C ILE A 118 9.82 5.86 -0.22
N THR A 119 10.44 6.69 0.61
CA THR A 119 11.89 6.89 0.66
C THR A 119 12.46 6.51 2.02
N CYS A 120 13.75 6.27 2.10
CA CYS A 120 14.51 6.02 3.33
C CYS A 120 15.54 7.13 3.53
N ASP A 121 15.39 7.91 4.60
CA ASP A 121 16.39 8.89 5.04
C ASP A 121 17.53 8.18 5.76
N ARG A 122 18.69 8.07 5.07
CA ARG A 122 19.87 7.36 5.56
C ARG A 122 20.53 8.08 6.74
N GLN A 123 20.24 9.37 6.94
CA GLN A 123 20.77 10.21 8.00
C GLN A 123 19.89 10.26 9.25
N ARG A 124 18.65 9.76 9.21
CA ARG A 124 17.81 9.68 10.42
C ARG A 124 18.43 8.85 11.54
N SER A 125 19.33 7.94 11.17
CA SER A 125 20.15 7.15 12.09
C SER A 125 21.32 7.94 12.74
N LYS A 126 21.57 9.19 12.36
CA LYS A 126 22.80 9.89 12.74
C LYS A 126 22.85 10.00 14.27
N GLY A 127 23.89 9.42 14.87
CA GLY A 127 24.05 9.34 16.32
C GLY A 127 23.45 8.09 16.99
N SER A 128 22.79 7.20 16.23
CA SER A 128 22.28 5.92 16.74
C SER A 128 22.64 4.76 15.80
N PRO A 129 23.72 4.00 16.08
CA PRO A 129 24.10 2.84 15.28
C PRO A 129 23.27 1.58 15.60
N LEU A 130 22.28 1.69 16.51
CA LEU A 130 21.53 0.56 17.06
C LEU A 130 20.94 -0.30 15.92
N GLY A 131 21.41 -1.54 15.83
CA GLY A 131 20.96 -2.53 14.84
C GLY A 131 21.45 -2.33 13.39
N ARG A 132 22.17 -1.24 13.08
CA ARG A 132 22.65 -0.92 11.71
C ARG A 132 24.18 -0.95 11.57
N TRP A 133 24.92 -1.18 12.67
CA TRP A 133 26.39 -1.15 12.65
C TRP A 133 27.02 -2.18 11.70
N HIS A 134 26.62 -3.45 11.81
CA HIS A 134 27.16 -4.52 10.98
C HIS A 134 26.46 -4.65 9.62
N ASN A 135 25.21 -4.20 9.53
CA ASN A 135 24.47 -4.16 8.27
C ASN A 135 23.89 -2.74 8.05
N PRO A 136 24.54 -1.92 7.20
CA PRO A 136 24.11 -0.55 6.92
C PRO A 136 22.74 -0.46 6.22
N GLU A 137 22.20 -1.56 5.69
CA GLU A 137 20.95 -1.59 4.92
C GLU A 137 19.69 -1.81 5.76
N MET A 138 19.82 -2.05 7.07
CA MET A 138 18.66 -2.37 7.93
C MET A 138 17.61 -1.24 7.98
N ASP A 139 17.99 -0.02 7.66
CA ASP A 139 17.06 1.12 7.49
C ASP A 139 16.24 1.03 6.19
N LEU A 140 16.87 0.58 5.09
CA LEU A 140 16.18 0.26 3.84
C LEU A 140 15.16 -0.85 4.08
N TYR A 141 15.55 -1.93 4.77
CA TYR A 141 14.66 -3.07 5.06
C TYR A 141 13.50 -2.66 5.96
N SER A 142 13.75 -1.79 6.95
CA SER A 142 12.69 -1.19 7.78
C SER A 142 11.65 -0.46 6.92
N THR A 143 12.09 0.26 5.89
CA THR A 143 11.20 0.97 4.97
C THR A 143 10.36 0.00 4.13
N VAL A 144 10.91 -1.14 3.71
CA VAL A 144 10.15 -2.19 2.99
C VAL A 144 9.04 -2.78 3.88
N CYS A 145 9.25 -2.91 5.19
CA CYS A 145 8.17 -3.31 6.12
C CYS A 145 7.02 -2.31 6.12
N ALA A 146 7.30 -1.00 6.08
CA ALA A 146 6.28 0.05 5.96
C ALA A 146 5.50 -0.06 4.65
N VAL A 147 6.18 -0.35 3.53
CA VAL A 147 5.54 -0.60 2.23
C VAL A 147 4.59 -1.80 2.31
N GLN A 148 5.01 -2.89 2.95
CA GLN A 148 4.19 -4.09 3.05
C GLN A 148 2.95 -3.87 3.93
N ASN A 149 3.08 -3.16 5.05
CA ASN A 149 1.92 -2.77 5.87
C ASN A 149 0.93 -1.90 5.10
N PHE A 150 1.44 -0.89 4.37
CA PHE A 150 0.63 -0.05 3.49
C PHE A 150 -0.18 -0.90 2.49
N TRP A 151 0.46 -1.88 1.86
CA TRP A 151 -0.15 -2.73 0.83
C TRP A 151 -1.26 -3.62 1.40
N LEU A 152 -1.06 -4.20 2.58
CA LEU A 152 -2.06 -5.05 3.23
C LEU A 152 -3.27 -4.23 3.70
N ALA A 153 -3.03 -3.06 4.30
CA ALA A 153 -4.10 -2.13 4.68
C ALA A 153 -4.88 -1.66 3.44
N ALA A 154 -4.21 -1.36 2.33
CA ALA A 154 -4.85 -0.96 1.08
C ALA A 154 -5.77 -2.06 0.57
N ARG A 155 -5.33 -3.32 0.62
CA ARG A 155 -6.18 -4.45 0.22
C ARG A 155 -7.43 -4.56 1.10
N ALA A 156 -7.31 -4.36 2.42
CA ALA A 156 -8.45 -4.38 3.33
C ALA A 156 -9.47 -3.26 3.04
N GLU A 157 -8.98 -2.08 2.64
CA GLU A 157 -9.80 -0.93 2.25
C GLU A 157 -10.37 -1.03 0.82
N GLY A 158 -10.04 -2.07 0.05
CA GLY A 158 -10.44 -2.19 -1.35
C GLY A 158 -9.72 -1.21 -2.28
N VAL A 159 -8.47 -0.90 -1.97
CA VAL A 159 -7.56 -0.05 -2.74
C VAL A 159 -6.50 -0.93 -3.39
N GLY A 160 -6.34 -0.78 -4.70
CA GLY A 160 -5.26 -1.40 -5.47
C GLY A 160 -3.95 -0.65 -5.27
N VAL A 161 -2.87 -1.41 -5.17
CA VAL A 161 -1.50 -0.87 -5.08
C VAL A 161 -0.62 -1.66 -6.05
N GLY A 162 0.20 -0.92 -6.81
CA GLY A 162 1.18 -1.49 -7.73
C GLY A 162 2.58 -0.92 -7.51
N TRP A 163 3.62 -1.75 -7.40
CA TRP A 163 5.00 -1.27 -7.26
C TRP A 163 5.67 -1.16 -8.63
N VAL A 164 6.25 0.01 -8.92
CA VAL A 164 7.09 0.23 -10.11
C VAL A 164 8.53 0.46 -9.69
N SER A 165 9.44 -0.42 -10.12
CA SER A 165 10.88 -0.35 -9.80
C SER A 165 11.78 -0.22 -11.04
N ILE A 166 11.22 -0.30 -12.25
CA ILE A 166 11.94 -0.10 -13.51
C ILE A 166 12.04 1.42 -13.74
N ILE A 167 12.80 2.11 -12.89
CA ILE A 167 13.01 3.56 -12.88
C ILE A 167 14.43 3.83 -12.41
N GLU A 168 15.18 4.66 -13.14
CA GLU A 168 16.52 5.09 -12.71
C GLU A 168 16.43 5.99 -11.48
N ALA A 169 17.12 5.60 -10.39
CA ALA A 169 16.95 6.21 -9.08
C ALA A 169 17.36 7.69 -9.04
N GLU A 170 18.45 8.07 -9.69
CA GLU A 170 18.92 9.47 -9.70
C GLU A 170 18.01 10.38 -10.54
N ALA A 171 17.44 9.88 -11.63
CA ALA A 171 16.43 10.59 -12.41
C ALA A 171 15.16 10.83 -11.58
N LEU A 172 14.71 9.82 -10.84
CA LEU A 172 13.57 9.96 -9.92
C LEU A 172 13.89 10.97 -8.80
N LYS A 173 15.09 10.92 -8.22
CA LYS A 173 15.53 11.88 -7.20
C LYS A 173 15.52 13.31 -7.74
N ARG A 174 16.08 13.55 -8.92
CA ARG A 174 16.06 14.88 -9.57
C ARG A 174 14.63 15.36 -9.83
N LEU A 175 13.76 14.48 -10.34
CA LEU A 175 12.37 14.83 -10.66
C LEU A 175 11.55 15.21 -9.41
N LEU A 176 11.78 14.50 -8.30
CA LEU A 176 11.04 14.68 -7.05
C LEU A 176 11.77 15.53 -5.99
N ALA A 177 12.90 16.15 -6.36
CA ALA A 177 13.75 16.93 -5.48
C ALA A 177 14.18 16.17 -4.20
N ILE A 178 14.47 14.88 -4.33
CA ILE A 178 14.93 14.04 -3.22
C ILE A 178 16.43 14.28 -2.99
N PRO A 179 16.86 14.61 -1.76
CA PRO A 179 18.26 14.89 -1.47
C PRO A 179 19.13 13.63 -1.50
N ASP A 180 20.45 13.79 -1.64
CA ASP A 180 21.38 12.67 -1.84
C ASP A 180 21.43 11.65 -0.71
N HIS A 181 21.15 12.08 0.52
CA HIS A 181 21.11 11.21 1.68
C HIS A 181 19.79 10.44 1.84
N VAL A 182 18.85 10.61 0.92
CA VAL A 182 17.55 9.93 0.92
C VAL A 182 17.48 8.99 -0.28
N THR A 183 17.21 7.72 0.00
CA THR A 183 17.10 6.66 -1.02
C THR A 183 15.64 6.41 -1.34
N PRO A 184 15.17 6.56 -2.60
CA PRO A 184 13.86 6.04 -3.00
C PRO A 184 13.81 4.52 -2.83
N ILE A 185 12.79 4.02 -2.13
CA ILE A 185 12.61 2.58 -1.87
C ILE A 185 11.52 2.01 -2.76
N ALA A 186 10.34 2.60 -2.74
CA ALA A 186 9.19 2.13 -3.51
C ALA A 186 8.50 3.29 -4.23
N TYR A 187 8.19 3.10 -5.50
CA TYR A 187 7.25 3.96 -6.22
C TYR A 187 5.94 3.20 -6.42
N LEU A 188 4.89 3.62 -5.72
CA LEU A 188 3.61 2.92 -5.67
C LEU A 188 2.55 3.66 -6.47
N CYS A 189 1.86 2.94 -7.36
CA CYS A 189 0.61 3.37 -7.99
C CYS A 189 -0.55 3.00 -7.06
N VAL A 190 -1.45 3.93 -6.73
CA VAL A 190 -2.53 3.72 -5.73
C VAL A 190 -3.86 4.21 -6.28
N GLY A 191 -4.90 3.38 -6.21
CA GLY A 191 -6.23 3.75 -6.68
C GLY A 191 -7.29 2.67 -6.41
N ARG A 192 -8.57 3.05 -6.54
CA ARG A 192 -9.67 2.06 -6.59
C ARG A 192 -9.50 1.18 -7.83
N VAL A 193 -9.96 -0.06 -7.75
CA VAL A 193 -9.90 -0.99 -8.89
C VAL A 193 -11.26 -1.57 -9.20
N SER A 194 -11.53 -1.84 -10.49
CA SER A 194 -12.76 -2.55 -10.88
C SER A 194 -12.73 -4.00 -10.43
N GLU A 195 -11.54 -4.60 -10.34
CA GLU A 195 -11.35 -5.97 -9.90
C GLU A 195 -9.93 -6.22 -9.35
N PHE A 196 -9.78 -7.26 -8.53
CA PHE A 196 -8.49 -7.80 -8.14
C PHE A 196 -8.29 -9.15 -8.83
N ALA A 197 -7.18 -9.31 -9.56
CA ALA A 197 -6.86 -10.57 -10.23
C ALA A 197 -6.80 -11.75 -9.25
N SER A 198 -7.30 -12.92 -9.66
CA SER A 198 -7.33 -14.12 -8.81
C SER A 198 -5.95 -14.71 -8.54
N LYS A 199 -4.94 -14.42 -9.38
CA LYS A 199 -3.54 -14.86 -9.23
C LYS A 199 -2.57 -13.80 -9.77
N PRO A 200 -1.25 -13.90 -9.52
CA PRO A 200 -0.29 -12.90 -10.01
C PRO A 200 -0.28 -12.78 -11.54
N ASP A 201 -0.18 -11.55 -12.06
CA ASP A 201 -0.17 -11.32 -13.51
C ASP A 201 0.99 -12.02 -14.22
N LEU A 202 2.18 -12.00 -13.60
CA LEU A 202 3.36 -12.66 -14.16
C LEU A 202 3.19 -14.19 -14.25
N GLU A 203 2.41 -14.78 -13.35
CA GLU A 203 2.05 -16.19 -13.42
C GLU A 203 1.03 -16.46 -14.52
N THR A 204 0.02 -15.59 -14.65
CA THR A 204 -0.99 -15.67 -15.72
C THR A 204 -0.38 -15.59 -17.10
N HIS A 205 0.62 -14.72 -17.29
CA HIS A 205 1.30 -14.52 -18.57
C HIS A 205 2.48 -15.47 -18.79
N GLY A 206 2.73 -16.42 -17.87
CA GLY A 206 3.79 -17.42 -18.02
C GLY A 206 5.22 -16.88 -17.87
N TRP A 207 5.39 -15.70 -17.26
CA TRP A 207 6.72 -15.14 -16.96
C TRP A 207 7.45 -15.90 -15.86
N GLY A 208 6.71 -16.35 -14.84
CA GLY A 208 7.23 -17.15 -13.73
C GLY A 208 6.12 -17.93 -13.06
N ARG A 209 6.47 -18.81 -12.12
CA ARG A 209 5.49 -19.58 -11.33
C ARG A 209 5.85 -19.52 -9.86
N ARG A 210 4.85 -19.65 -8.99
CA ARG A 210 5.07 -19.79 -7.55
C ARG A 210 5.93 -21.03 -7.27
N LEU A 211 7.01 -20.85 -6.51
CA LEU A 211 7.84 -21.96 -6.07
C LEU A 211 7.11 -22.81 -5.02
N PRO A 212 7.32 -24.13 -4.99
CA PRO A 212 6.77 -24.98 -3.94
C PRO A 212 7.39 -24.62 -2.59
N LEU A 213 6.59 -24.08 -1.65
CA LEU A 213 7.08 -23.69 -0.33
C LEU A 213 7.83 -24.81 0.43
N PRO A 214 7.45 -26.11 0.34
CA PRO A 214 8.23 -27.18 0.96
C PRO A 214 9.71 -27.26 0.53
N GLU A 215 10.04 -26.85 -0.70
CA GLU A 215 11.41 -26.82 -1.23
C GLU A 215 12.24 -25.66 -0.66
N LEU A 216 11.58 -24.67 -0.07
CA LEU A 216 12.20 -23.48 0.53
C LEU A 216 12.34 -23.61 2.07
N ILE A 217 11.84 -24.70 2.65
CA ILE A 217 11.96 -25.01 4.08
C ILE A 217 13.18 -25.91 4.29
N MET A 218 14.12 -25.43 5.10
CA MET A 218 15.35 -26.14 5.45
C MET A 218 15.43 -26.29 6.97
N SER A 219 16.12 -27.33 7.45
CA SER A 219 16.28 -27.56 8.90
C SER A 219 17.65 -27.05 9.35
N GLU A 220 17.68 -26.15 10.34
CA GLU A 220 18.88 -25.61 11.02
C GLU A 220 19.91 -24.86 10.15
N THR A 221 20.31 -25.40 9.01
CA THR A 221 21.37 -24.89 8.12
C THR A 221 20.86 -24.72 6.70
N PHE A 222 21.61 -23.96 5.89
CA PHE A 222 21.32 -23.86 4.46
C PHE A 222 21.45 -25.23 3.80
N SER A 223 20.42 -25.65 3.07
CA SER A 223 20.25 -26.99 2.49
C SER A 223 20.16 -28.13 3.52
N GLY A 224 19.93 -27.83 4.80
CA GLY A 224 19.73 -28.85 5.83
C GLY A 224 18.47 -29.68 5.60
N GLU A 225 18.62 -31.01 5.70
CA GLU A 225 17.53 -31.98 5.57
C GLU A 225 16.66 -32.05 6.83
N GLY A 226 15.40 -32.47 6.70
CA GLY A 226 14.45 -32.54 7.82
C GLY A 226 13.11 -31.84 7.54
N GLU A 227 12.40 -31.47 8.62
CA GLU A 227 11.09 -30.79 8.59
C GLU A 227 9.98 -31.56 7.84
N THR A 228 10.05 -32.88 7.77
CA THR A 228 9.13 -33.72 6.97
C THR A 228 7.65 -33.44 7.30
N GLN A 229 7.31 -33.35 8.59
CA GLN A 229 5.93 -33.09 9.02
C GLN A 229 5.46 -31.67 8.64
N LEU A 230 6.31 -30.67 8.84
CA LEU A 230 6.01 -29.28 8.48
C LEU A 230 5.83 -29.14 6.96
N LYS A 231 6.77 -29.68 6.18
CA LYS A 231 6.72 -29.72 4.71
C LYS A 231 5.44 -30.38 4.20
N SER A 232 5.06 -31.52 4.77
CA SER A 232 3.82 -32.23 4.44
C SER A 232 2.57 -31.40 4.79
N THR A 233 2.56 -30.75 5.95
CA THR A 233 1.45 -29.90 6.40
C THR A 233 1.25 -28.70 5.47
N VAL A 234 2.34 -28.01 5.11
CA VAL A 234 2.34 -26.89 4.17
C VAL A 234 1.83 -27.32 2.80
N ALA A 235 2.29 -28.46 2.28
CA ALA A 235 1.83 -28.99 1.00
C ALA A 235 0.31 -29.19 0.99
N ARG A 236 -0.25 -29.75 2.07
CA ARG A 236 -1.70 -29.94 2.24
C ARG A 236 -2.48 -28.63 2.34
N LEU A 237 -1.97 -27.63 3.04
CA LEU A 237 -2.64 -26.33 3.14
C LEU A 237 -2.69 -25.59 1.80
N ASN A 238 -1.64 -25.73 0.97
CA ASN A 238 -1.61 -25.13 -0.36
C ASN A 238 -2.58 -25.78 -1.35
N THR A 239 -2.89 -27.08 -1.24
CA THR A 239 -3.85 -27.74 -2.14
C THR A 239 -5.31 -27.46 -1.81
N VAL A 240 -5.65 -27.29 -0.51
CA VAL A 240 -7.02 -26.94 -0.07
C VAL A 240 -7.45 -25.57 -0.59
N SER A 241 -6.51 -24.63 -0.79
CA SER A 241 -6.79 -23.30 -1.34
C SER A 241 -7.03 -23.27 -2.86
N ALA A 242 -6.83 -24.40 -3.57
CA ALA A 242 -6.98 -24.52 -5.02
C ALA A 242 -8.24 -25.31 -5.46
N ALA A 243 -9.01 -25.87 -4.54
CA ALA A 243 -10.29 -26.50 -4.86
C ALA A 243 -11.36 -25.41 -5.08
N PRO A 244 -12.16 -25.46 -6.16
CA PRO A 244 -13.28 -24.55 -6.33
C PRO A 244 -14.29 -24.78 -5.19
N ASP A 245 -14.80 -23.69 -4.62
CA ASP A 245 -15.81 -23.66 -3.57
C ASP A 245 -16.94 -24.66 -3.87
N THR A 246 -16.91 -25.81 -3.22
CA THR A 246 -18.11 -26.62 -3.07
C THR A 246 -18.92 -25.93 -1.99
N ILE A 247 -19.90 -25.15 -2.45
CA ILE A 247 -20.97 -24.59 -1.62
C ILE A 247 -21.52 -25.74 -0.77
N ARG A 248 -21.23 -25.69 0.54
CA ARG A 248 -21.96 -26.48 1.53
C ARG A 248 -23.39 -25.93 1.55
N PRO A 249 -24.43 -26.76 1.44
CA PRO A 249 -25.80 -26.26 1.46
C PRO A 249 -26.04 -25.54 2.79
N ALA A 250 -26.50 -24.29 2.69
CA ALA A 250 -26.88 -23.49 3.85
C ALA A 250 -28.00 -24.20 4.59
N ASP A 251 -27.75 -24.54 5.85
CA ASP A 251 -28.76 -24.95 6.79
C ASP A 251 -29.70 -23.76 7.00
N GLN A 252 -30.97 -23.89 6.58
CA GLN A 252 -31.98 -22.84 6.65
C GLN A 252 -32.44 -22.65 8.10
N GLY A 253 -31.63 -21.97 8.91
CA GLY A 253 -32.06 -21.34 10.15
C GLY A 253 -32.44 -19.90 9.88
N VAL A 254 -33.72 -19.64 9.60
CA VAL A 254 -34.26 -18.28 9.48
C VAL A 254 -34.13 -17.57 10.82
N ALA A 255 -33.27 -16.55 10.89
CA ALA A 255 -33.23 -15.63 12.03
C ALA A 255 -34.52 -14.78 12.04
N PRO A 256 -35.15 -14.55 13.21
CA PRO A 256 -36.40 -13.78 13.27
C PRO A 256 -36.16 -12.31 12.92
N ALA A 257 -37.11 -11.74 12.19
CA ALA A 257 -37.09 -10.35 11.76
C ALA A 257 -37.09 -9.38 12.96
N VAL A 258 -36.16 -8.42 12.93
CA VAL A 258 -36.15 -7.26 13.84
C VAL A 258 -37.35 -6.36 13.51
N PRO A 259 -38.24 -6.02 14.46
CA PRO A 259 -39.37 -5.15 14.18
C PRO A 259 -38.88 -3.72 13.95
N GLN A 260 -39.24 -3.14 12.79
CA GLN A 260 -39.08 -1.71 12.55
C GLN A 260 -40.07 -0.93 13.42
N ARG A 261 -39.55 0.09 14.12
CA ARG A 261 -40.33 0.99 14.98
C ARG A 261 -40.86 2.13 14.11
N GLU A 262 -42.18 2.27 14.02
CA GLU A 262 -42.83 3.39 13.31
C GLU A 262 -42.55 4.74 14.01
N PRO A 263 -42.40 5.85 13.25
CA PRO A 263 -42.36 7.18 13.83
C PRO A 263 -43.78 7.65 14.20
N PRO A 264 -43.96 8.43 15.29
CA PRO A 264 -45.29 8.88 15.69
C PRO A 264 -45.83 9.97 14.77
N LYS A 265 -47.14 9.86 14.45
CA LYS A 265 -47.91 10.84 13.67
C LYS A 265 -48.21 12.11 14.48
N GLU A 266 -48.13 13.24 13.78
CA GLU A 266 -48.35 14.61 14.24
C GLU A 266 -49.76 14.88 14.81
N ALA A 267 -49.85 15.92 15.65
CA ALA A 267 -51.05 16.72 15.81
C ALA A 267 -50.73 18.19 15.50
N SER A 268 -51.50 18.71 14.54
CA SER A 268 -51.48 20.03 13.93
C SER A 268 -51.87 21.17 14.88
N ALA A 269 -51.24 22.34 14.74
CA ALA A 269 -51.89 23.63 14.96
C ALA A 269 -51.15 24.77 14.24
N LEU A 270 -51.91 25.42 13.37
CA LEU A 270 -51.69 26.66 12.61
C LEU A 270 -51.06 27.82 13.41
N SER A 271 -50.21 28.63 12.76
CA SER A 271 -50.38 30.09 12.67
C SER A 271 -49.31 30.75 11.78
N LEU A 272 -49.79 31.60 10.86
CA LEU A 272 -49.06 32.50 9.97
C LEU A 272 -48.35 33.66 10.71
N SER A 273 -47.25 34.15 10.13
CA SER A 273 -46.87 35.58 9.92
C SER A 273 -45.35 35.67 9.66
N SER A 274 -44.88 35.85 8.42
CA SER A 274 -44.58 37.11 7.73
C SER A 274 -43.33 37.88 8.22
N LEU A 275 -42.56 38.38 7.23
CA LEU A 275 -41.49 39.41 7.26
C LEU A 275 -40.07 38.86 7.48
N ASN A 276 -39.00 39.41 6.90
CA ASN A 276 -38.70 40.10 5.66
C ASN A 276 -37.17 40.32 5.67
N PHE A 277 -36.56 40.33 4.49
CA PHE A 277 -35.42 41.19 4.09
C PHE A 277 -34.03 41.08 4.78
N ASP A 278 -33.07 40.73 3.93
CA ASP A 278 -31.89 41.52 3.57
C ASP A 278 -30.68 41.69 4.52
N ASP A 279 -29.58 41.07 4.06
CA ASP A 279 -28.46 41.76 3.40
C ASP A 279 -27.15 41.95 4.18
N ALA A 280 -26.09 41.74 3.40
CA ALA A 280 -24.77 42.36 3.46
C ALA A 280 -23.84 42.08 4.66
N SER A 281 -22.52 42.12 4.57
CA SER A 281 -21.51 42.06 3.49
C SER A 281 -20.14 42.30 4.17
N VAL A 282 -19.06 41.79 3.57
CA VAL A 282 -17.74 42.48 3.42
C VAL A 282 -16.83 42.73 4.64
N ASN A 283 -15.63 42.12 4.63
CA ASN A 283 -14.29 42.76 4.41
C ASN A 283 -13.17 41.72 4.64
N ARG A 284 -12.32 41.32 3.67
CA ARG A 284 -11.16 41.95 2.96
C ARG A 284 -9.85 42.12 3.75
N ALA A 285 -8.79 41.64 3.09
CA ALA A 285 -7.41 42.18 2.99
C ALA A 285 -6.48 42.02 4.22
N SER A 286 -5.48 41.12 4.18
CA SER A 286 -4.14 41.25 3.55
C SER A 286 -3.19 42.20 4.28
N GLN A 287 -2.02 41.70 4.73
CA GLN A 287 -0.73 42.35 4.45
C GLN A 287 0.46 41.44 4.76
N ALA A 288 1.49 41.63 3.94
CA ALA A 288 2.79 40.96 3.93
C ALA A 288 3.86 41.81 4.65
N GLY A 289 4.99 41.19 4.98
CA GLY A 289 6.26 41.83 5.37
C GLY A 289 7.19 40.77 5.99
N SER A 290 8.23 40.25 5.32
CA SER A 290 9.52 40.84 4.89
C SER A 290 10.63 40.71 5.96
N GLY A 291 11.73 40.03 5.57
CA GLY A 291 13.07 40.09 6.18
C GLY A 291 13.30 39.12 7.34
N THR A 292 14.44 38.48 7.55
CA THR A 292 15.79 38.50 6.94
C THR A 292 16.55 37.31 7.56
N TRP A 293 17.35 36.59 6.77
CA TRP A 293 18.27 35.54 7.25
C TRP A 293 19.53 36.14 7.90
N PRO A 294 20.18 35.41 8.81
CA PRO A 294 21.64 35.34 8.79
C PRO A 294 22.18 33.89 8.82
N ALA A 295 23.39 33.78 8.28
CA ALA A 295 24.14 32.58 7.97
C ALA A 295 24.85 31.93 9.18
N MET A 296 25.14 30.63 8.98
CA MET A 296 26.30 29.84 9.45
C MET A 296 27.16 30.35 10.61
N VAL A 297 27.30 29.51 11.64
CA VAL A 297 28.60 29.21 12.26
C VAL A 297 28.69 27.70 12.52
N LEU A 298 29.69 27.07 11.90
CA LEU A 298 30.18 25.72 12.18
C LEU A 298 30.95 25.72 13.51
N LYS A 299 30.62 24.76 14.40
CA LYS A 299 31.55 24.00 15.22
C LYS A 299 30.97 22.60 15.46
#